data_AF-A0A0K2US42-F1
#
_entry.id   AF-A0A0K2US42-F1
#
_cell.length_a   1.000
_cell.length_b   1.000
_cell.length_c   1.000
_cell.angle_alpha   90.00
_cell.angle_beta   90.00
_cell.angle_gamma   90.00
#
_symmetry.space_group_name_H-M   'P 1'
#
loop_
_entity.id
_entity.type
_entity.pdbx_description
1 polymer ?
#
loop_
_entity_poly.entity_id
_entity_poly.type
_entity_poly.pdbx_seq_one_letter_code
_entity_poly.pdbx_strand_id
1 'polypeptide(L)'
;KKNRSFMFLSKIKYLECQLIINMSTRMSALLRKCQFRGCSTSLSKDLTSAFFTKHVQKDLKALTGLNYDKVFRVNRVGREIKAPTYQFLTQEEFEEKQKSAEKRAHYKLHMPPVMHERTPISKTIESDPGLKGMSQYLSFMYIFFILAFSMSS
;
A
#
# COMPACT_ATOMS: atom_id res chain seq x y z
N LYS A 1 -35.05 37.26 21.91
CA LYS A 1 -35.30 36.21 20.89
C LYS A 1 -34.07 35.33 20.54
N LYS A 2 -32.89 35.49 21.17
CA LYS A 2 -31.63 34.78 20.79
C LYS A 2 -31.28 33.52 21.58
N ASN A 3 -31.98 33.21 22.69
CA ASN A 3 -31.56 32.14 23.61
C ASN A 3 -32.25 30.76 23.41
N ARG A 4 -33.23 30.63 22.50
CA ARG A 4 -33.87 29.33 22.23
C ARG A 4 -33.17 28.50 21.15
N SER A 5 -32.42 29.13 20.24
CA SER A 5 -31.72 28.42 19.16
C SER A 5 -30.49 27.65 19.65
N PHE A 6 -29.80 28.18 20.67
CA PHE A 6 -28.61 27.54 21.24
C PHE A 6 -28.90 26.22 21.94
N MET A 7 -30.03 26.12 22.67
CA MET A 7 -30.45 24.87 23.29
C MET A 7 -30.89 23.83 22.24
N PHE A 8 -31.54 24.25 21.15
CA PHE A 8 -31.95 23.33 20.07
C PHE A 8 -30.74 22.72 19.34
N LEU A 9 -29.73 23.53 19.01
CA LEU A 9 -28.52 23.05 18.33
C LEU A 9 -27.67 22.13 19.22
N SER A 10 -27.65 22.36 20.54
CA SER A 10 -26.97 21.45 21.48
C SER A 10 -27.64 20.08 21.57
N LYS A 11 -28.98 20.03 21.45
CA LYS A 11 -29.76 18.80 21.53
C LYS A 11 -29.66 17.96 20.26
N ILE A 12 -29.63 18.62 19.09
CA ILE A 12 -29.43 17.96 17.78
C ILE A 12 -28.05 17.29 17.72
N LYS A 13 -26.99 17.97 18.17
CA LYS A 13 -25.64 17.37 18.24
C LYS A 13 -25.57 16.16 19.18
N TYR A 14 -26.28 16.19 20.30
CA TYR A 14 -26.31 15.08 21.26
C TYR A 14 -27.02 13.83 20.73
N LEU A 15 -28.06 14.02 19.91
CA LEU A 15 -28.84 12.95 19.29
C LEU A 15 -28.08 12.25 18.14
N GLU A 16 -27.31 12.98 17.33
CA GLU A 16 -26.45 12.35 16.32
C GLU A 16 -25.31 11.54 16.94
N CYS A 17 -24.73 12.01 18.04
CA CYS A 17 -23.69 11.24 18.76
C CYS A 17 -24.22 9.92 19.33
N GLN A 18 -25.46 9.88 19.83
CA GLN A 18 -26.11 8.65 20.31
C GLN A 18 -26.34 7.63 19.19
N LEU A 19 -26.66 8.09 17.98
CA LEU A 19 -26.91 7.22 16.82
C LEU A 19 -25.61 6.57 16.30
N ILE A 20 -24.49 7.30 16.33
CA ILE A 20 -23.16 6.81 15.91
C ILE A 20 -22.61 5.76 16.88
N ILE A 21 -22.83 5.93 18.20
CA ILE A 21 -22.39 4.96 19.21
C ILE A 21 -23.15 3.63 19.09
N ASN A 22 -24.45 3.66 18.77
CA ASN A 22 -25.28 2.46 18.62
C ASN A 22 -25.02 1.66 17.32
N MET A 23 -24.50 2.29 16.27
CA MET A 23 -24.04 1.59 15.05
C MET A 23 -22.72 0.84 15.30
N SER A 24 -21.85 1.39 16.15
CA SER A 24 -20.56 0.77 16.52
C SER A 24 -20.72 -0.52 17.34
N THR A 25 -21.70 -0.58 18.22
CA THR A 25 -21.95 -1.76 19.07
C THR A 25 -22.63 -2.93 18.35
N ARG A 26 -23.26 -2.71 17.19
CA ARG A 26 -23.82 -3.78 16.35
C ARG A 26 -22.78 -4.44 15.44
N MET A 27 -21.77 -3.69 14.99
CA MET A 27 -20.66 -4.22 14.19
C MET A 27 -19.71 -5.11 15.00
N SER A 28 -19.58 -4.87 16.31
CA SER A 28 -18.71 -5.68 17.19
C SER A 28 -19.34 -7.01 17.65
N ALA A 29 -20.66 -7.18 17.50
CA ALA A 29 -21.37 -8.42 17.83
C ALA A 29 -21.32 -9.47 16.69
N LEU A 30 -21.16 -9.04 15.44
CA LEU A 30 -21.15 -9.94 14.27
C LEU A 30 -19.76 -10.51 13.92
N LEU A 31 -18.69 -10.09 14.61
CA LEU A 31 -17.31 -10.54 14.34
C LEU A 31 -16.81 -11.68 15.24
N ARG A 32 -17.66 -12.32 16.05
CA ARG A 32 -17.25 -13.42 16.96
C ARG A 32 -17.49 -14.83 16.42
N LYS A 33 -17.39 -15.04 15.11
CA LYS A 33 -17.43 -16.39 14.51
C LYS A 33 -16.52 -16.52 13.27
N CYS A 34 -15.30 -16.03 13.36
CA CYS A 34 -14.22 -16.53 12.50
C CYS A 34 -13.42 -17.55 13.32
N GLN A 35 -13.68 -18.84 13.09
CA GLN A 35 -12.77 -19.91 13.50
C GLN A 35 -11.46 -19.71 12.74
N PHE A 36 -10.47 -19.10 13.40
CA PHE A 36 -9.11 -19.04 12.89
C PHE A 36 -8.53 -20.46 12.94
N ARG A 37 -8.65 -21.20 11.83
CA ARG A 37 -7.90 -22.46 11.66
C ARG A 37 -6.43 -22.07 11.54
N GLY A 38 -5.66 -22.45 12.55
CA GLY A 38 -4.20 -22.28 12.56
C GLY A 38 -3.61 -22.87 11.30
N CYS A 39 -2.88 -22.03 10.56
CA CYS A 39 -2.18 -22.41 9.36
C CYS A 39 -0.81 -22.99 9.75
N SER A 40 -0.57 -24.25 9.44
CA SER A 40 0.72 -24.93 9.62
C SER A 40 1.77 -24.45 8.61
N THR A 41 3.03 -24.47 9.04
CA THR A 41 4.22 -23.86 8.40
C THR A 41 4.60 -24.38 7.01
N SER A 42 3.83 -25.29 6.41
CA SER A 42 4.00 -25.77 5.03
C SER A 42 3.28 -24.90 3.97
N LEU A 43 2.46 -23.92 4.37
CA LEU A 43 1.62 -23.11 3.45
C LEU A 43 2.37 -22.04 2.64
N SER A 44 3.68 -21.85 2.86
CA SER A 44 4.39 -20.68 2.32
C SER A 44 4.35 -20.64 0.78
N LYS A 45 4.63 -21.75 0.09
CA LYS A 45 4.60 -21.82 -1.40
C LYS A 45 3.21 -21.57 -1.97
N ASP A 46 2.17 -22.00 -1.26
CA ASP A 46 0.78 -21.88 -1.70
C ASP A 46 0.26 -20.44 -1.57
N LEU A 47 0.79 -19.64 -0.63
CA LEU A 47 0.36 -18.26 -0.44
C LEU A 47 0.79 -17.34 -1.59
N THR A 48 2.00 -17.50 -2.11
CA THR A 48 2.48 -16.68 -3.24
C THR A 48 1.66 -16.94 -4.49
N SER A 49 1.32 -18.19 -4.78
CA SER A 49 0.44 -18.53 -5.92
C SER A 49 -1.01 -18.09 -5.67
N ALA A 50 -1.52 -18.27 -4.45
CA ALA A 50 -2.87 -17.83 -4.07
C ALA A 50 -3.05 -16.31 -4.20
N PHE A 51 -2.01 -15.52 -3.91
CA PHE A 51 -2.05 -14.05 -4.02
C PHE A 51 -2.42 -13.58 -5.44
N PHE A 52 -1.97 -14.26 -6.48
CA PHE A 52 -2.28 -13.89 -7.88
C PHE A 52 -3.66 -14.37 -8.36
N THR A 53 -4.39 -15.12 -7.55
CA THR A 53 -5.73 -15.61 -7.92
C THR A 53 -6.72 -14.45 -8.07
N LYS A 54 -7.52 -14.46 -9.14
CA LYS A 54 -8.47 -13.38 -9.47
C LYS A 54 -9.43 -13.05 -8.33
N HIS A 55 -9.92 -14.07 -7.62
CA HIS A 55 -10.82 -13.90 -6.47
C HIS A 55 -10.13 -13.13 -5.33
N VAL A 56 -8.95 -13.57 -4.92
CA VAL A 56 -8.15 -12.92 -3.86
C VAL A 56 -7.85 -11.48 -4.22
N GLN A 57 -7.42 -11.21 -5.45
CA GLN A 57 -7.17 -9.85 -5.93
C GLN A 57 -8.42 -8.97 -5.95
N LYS A 58 -9.60 -9.53 -6.28
CA LYS A 58 -10.87 -8.80 -6.24
C LYS A 58 -11.23 -8.41 -4.82
N ASP A 59 -11.10 -9.33 -3.87
CA ASP A 59 -11.39 -9.09 -2.46
C ASP A 59 -10.42 -8.08 -1.86
N LEU A 60 -9.12 -8.24 -2.11
CA LEU A 60 -8.10 -7.30 -1.63
C LEU A 60 -8.33 -5.89 -2.17
N LYS A 61 -8.73 -5.75 -3.43
CA LYS A 61 -9.11 -4.44 -4.00
C LYS A 61 -10.35 -3.86 -3.33
N ALA A 62 -11.37 -4.68 -3.06
CA ALA A 62 -12.57 -4.26 -2.36
C ALA A 62 -12.28 -3.82 -0.91
N LEU A 63 -11.43 -4.58 -0.20
CA LEU A 63 -11.01 -4.29 1.17
C LEU A 63 -10.16 -3.02 1.26
N THR A 64 -9.21 -2.85 0.34
CA THR A 64 -8.36 -1.66 0.29
C THR A 64 -9.19 -0.40 0.01
N GLY A 65 -10.19 -0.54 -0.87
CA GLY A 65 -11.04 0.56 -1.30
C GLY A 65 -10.30 1.59 -2.16
N LEU A 66 -11.06 2.40 -2.89
CA LEU A 66 -10.55 3.53 -3.66
C LEU A 66 -10.94 4.83 -2.96
N ASN A 67 -9.94 5.58 -2.47
CA ASN A 67 -10.17 6.90 -1.87
C ASN A 67 -9.21 7.92 -2.51
N TYR A 68 -9.75 8.83 -3.31
CA TYR A 68 -8.98 9.80 -4.08
C TYR A 68 -8.17 10.76 -3.21
N ASP A 69 -8.74 11.23 -2.10
CA ASP A 69 -8.07 12.17 -1.18
C ASP A 69 -6.81 11.57 -0.57
N LYS A 70 -6.84 10.26 -0.27
CA LYS A 70 -5.69 9.53 0.26
C LYS A 70 -4.67 9.23 -0.82
N VAL A 71 -5.10 8.74 -1.99
CA VAL A 71 -4.21 8.31 -3.08
C VAL A 71 -3.47 9.49 -3.72
N PHE A 72 -4.12 10.64 -3.81
CA PHE A 72 -3.54 11.87 -4.38
C PHE A 72 -3.11 12.88 -3.33
N ARG A 73 -2.92 12.44 -2.08
CA ARG A 73 -2.41 13.30 -1.02
C ARG A 73 -1.07 13.90 -1.42
N VAL A 74 -1.00 15.22 -1.43
CA VAL A 74 0.22 15.96 -1.74
C VAL A 74 1.25 15.72 -0.62
N ASN A 75 2.43 15.23 -0.99
CA ASN A 75 3.55 15.12 -0.06
C ASN A 75 4.19 16.50 0.12
N ARG A 76 4.26 16.97 1.38
CA ARG A 76 4.82 18.28 1.75
C ARG A 76 6.34 18.24 2.00
N VAL A 77 6.93 17.05 2.06
CA VAL A 77 8.35 16.89 2.42
C VAL A 77 9.24 17.12 1.21
N GLY A 78 10.07 18.16 1.27
CA GLY A 78 11.15 18.42 0.30
C GLY A 78 10.70 18.82 -1.11
N ARG A 79 9.43 19.23 -1.28
CA ARG A 79 8.88 19.65 -2.58
C ARG A 79 8.24 21.02 -2.48
N GLU A 80 8.55 21.89 -3.44
CA GLU A 80 7.87 23.18 -3.62
C GLU A 80 6.42 22.95 -4.08
N ILE A 81 5.46 23.47 -3.32
CA ILE A 81 4.05 23.40 -3.68
C ILE A 81 3.77 24.50 -4.70
N LYS A 82 3.58 24.11 -5.96
CA LYS A 82 3.21 25.03 -7.04
C LYS A 82 1.75 25.47 -6.90
N ALA A 83 1.46 26.70 -7.34
CA ALA A 83 0.09 27.20 -7.41
C ALA A 83 -0.76 26.32 -8.35
N PRO A 84 -2.03 26.02 -7.99
CA PRO A 84 -2.91 25.23 -8.85
C PRO A 84 -3.31 26.01 -10.10
N THR A 85 -3.45 25.31 -11.22
CA THR A 85 -3.96 25.87 -12.47
C THR A 85 -5.45 25.54 -12.64
N TYR A 86 -6.27 26.55 -12.86
CA TYR A 86 -7.69 26.38 -13.15
C TYR A 86 -7.90 26.29 -14.66
N GLN A 87 -8.75 25.36 -15.09
CA GLN A 87 -9.10 25.16 -16.50
C GLN A 87 -10.62 24.98 -16.59
N PHE A 88 -11.24 25.63 -17.57
CA PHE A 88 -12.63 25.37 -17.93
C PHE A 88 -12.67 24.18 -18.89
N LEU A 89 -13.55 23.23 -18.63
CA LEU A 89 -13.66 21.98 -19.39
C LEU A 89 -15.09 21.79 -19.86
N THR A 90 -15.24 21.18 -21.02
CA THR A 90 -16.54 20.63 -21.44
C THR A 90 -16.86 19.37 -20.64
N GLN A 91 -18.11 18.92 -20.68
CA GLN A 91 -18.52 17.70 -19.97
C GLN A 91 -17.75 16.47 -20.44
N GLU A 92 -17.51 16.36 -21.75
CA GLU A 92 -16.76 15.25 -22.36
C GLU A 92 -15.30 15.22 -21.86
N GLU A 93 -14.62 16.37 -21.87
CA GLU A 93 -13.25 16.50 -21.38
C GLU A 93 -13.13 16.21 -19.87
N PHE A 94 -14.14 16.58 -19.09
CA PHE A 94 -14.18 16.30 -17.66
C PHE A 94 -14.25 14.78 -17.40
N GLU A 95 -15.10 14.07 -18.12
CA GLU A 95 -15.24 12.61 -18.00
C GLU A 95 -13.98 11.87 -18.43
N GLU A 96 -13.31 12.33 -19.49
CA GLU A 96 -12.02 11.77 -19.91
C GLU A 96 -10.94 11.96 -18.84
N LYS A 97 -10.86 13.16 -18.26
CA LYS A 97 -9.92 13.44 -17.17
C LYS A 97 -10.24 12.60 -15.94
N GLN A 98 -11.51 12.40 -15.61
CA GLN A 98 -11.92 11.54 -14.51
C GLN A 98 -11.51 10.08 -14.74
N LYS A 99 -11.77 9.52 -15.93
CA LYS A 99 -11.31 8.16 -16.32
C LYS A 99 -9.79 8.05 -16.26
N SER A 100 -9.07 9.10 -16.65
CA SER A 100 -7.61 9.13 -16.57
C SER A 100 -7.12 9.12 -15.11
N ALA A 101 -7.80 9.83 -14.21
CA ALA A 101 -7.50 9.87 -12.80
C ALA A 101 -7.78 8.52 -12.13
N GLU A 102 -8.87 7.84 -12.51
CA GLU A 102 -9.21 6.49 -12.08
C GLU A 102 -8.10 5.48 -12.45
N LYS A 103 -7.69 5.46 -13.73
CA LYS A 103 -6.58 4.60 -14.20
C LYS A 103 -5.29 4.85 -13.40
N ARG A 104 -4.95 6.11 -13.18
CA ARG A 104 -3.77 6.51 -12.37
C ARG A 104 -3.90 6.07 -10.92
N ALA A 105 -5.09 6.18 -10.34
CA ALA A 105 -5.35 5.77 -8.96
C ALA A 105 -5.18 4.25 -8.80
N HIS A 106 -5.72 3.46 -9.74
CA HIS A 106 -5.51 2.01 -9.77
C HIS A 106 -4.04 1.62 -9.94
N TYR A 107 -3.29 2.34 -10.76
CA TYR A 107 -1.85 2.12 -10.91
C TYR A 107 -1.09 2.40 -9.60
N LYS A 108 -1.42 3.50 -8.92
CA LYS A 108 -0.80 3.84 -7.62
C LYS A 108 -1.14 2.85 -6.51
N LEU A 109 -2.35 2.27 -6.54
CA LEU A 109 -2.82 1.26 -5.59
C LEU A 109 -2.37 -0.17 -5.98
N HIS A 110 -1.43 -0.30 -6.91
CA HIS A 110 -0.89 -1.61 -7.26
C HIS A 110 -0.18 -2.23 -6.06
N MET A 111 -0.63 -3.41 -5.64
CA MET A 111 0.01 -4.15 -4.56
C MET A 111 1.28 -4.82 -5.11
N PRO A 112 2.43 -4.66 -4.45
CA PRO A 112 3.63 -5.40 -4.83
C PRO A 112 3.39 -6.91 -4.69
N PRO A 113 4.11 -7.74 -5.46
CA PRO A 113 3.98 -9.18 -5.35
C PRO A 113 4.47 -9.65 -3.97
N VAL A 114 3.78 -10.63 -3.40
CA VAL A 114 4.18 -11.26 -2.14
C VAL A 114 5.19 -12.36 -2.43
N MET A 115 6.42 -12.18 -1.95
CA MET A 115 7.53 -13.13 -2.15
C MET A 115 7.94 -13.78 -0.84
N HIS A 116 8.56 -14.96 -0.92
CA HIS A 116 9.22 -15.58 0.23
C HIS A 116 10.47 -14.80 0.63
N GLU A 117 10.91 -15.05 1.86
CA GLU A 117 12.20 -14.56 2.33
C GLU A 117 13.32 -15.09 1.44
N ARG A 118 14.28 -14.21 1.15
CA ARG A 118 15.44 -14.55 0.33
C ARG A 118 16.38 -15.47 1.11
N THR A 119 16.78 -16.57 0.50
CA THR A 119 17.86 -17.42 1.04
C THR A 119 19.23 -16.77 0.82
N PRO A 120 20.14 -16.77 1.81
CA PRO A 120 21.49 -16.22 1.64
C PRO A 120 22.25 -17.00 0.56
N ILE A 121 23.05 -16.29 -0.25
CA ILE A 121 23.83 -16.89 -1.32
C ILE A 121 25.24 -17.14 -0.79
N SER A 122 25.61 -18.40 -0.57
CA SER A 122 26.95 -18.81 -0.10
C SER A 122 27.71 -19.60 -1.17
N LYS A 123 27.74 -19.10 -2.40
CA LYS A 123 28.43 -19.74 -3.52
C LYS A 123 29.85 -19.16 -3.67
N THR A 124 30.86 -19.96 -3.39
CA THR A 124 32.25 -19.64 -3.75
C THR A 124 32.44 -19.91 -5.24
N ILE A 125 32.92 -18.90 -5.99
CA ILE A 125 33.20 -19.05 -7.43
C ILE A 125 34.55 -19.77 -7.59
N GLU A 126 35.59 -19.22 -6.98
CA GLU A 126 36.96 -19.74 -7.01
C GLU A 126 37.64 -19.49 -5.65
N SER A 127 38.57 -20.37 -5.28
CA SER A 127 39.36 -20.26 -4.06
C SER A 127 40.82 -20.50 -4.38
N ASP A 128 41.62 -19.43 -4.37
CA ASP A 128 43.06 -19.50 -4.61
C ASP A 128 43.86 -19.52 -3.28
N PRO A 129 44.59 -20.61 -2.96
CA PRO A 129 45.41 -20.68 -1.76
C PRO A 129 46.66 -19.78 -1.80
N GLY A 130 47.14 -19.34 -2.96
CA GLY A 130 48.30 -18.45 -3.10
C GLY A 130 48.03 -17.00 -2.66
N LEU A 131 46.76 -16.59 -2.66
CA LEU A 131 46.30 -15.29 -2.15
C LEU A 131 46.01 -15.32 -0.64
N LYS A 132 46.10 -16.50 -0.01
CA LYS A 132 45.86 -16.73 1.42
C LYS A 132 47.02 -16.15 2.23
N GLY A 133 46.83 -14.91 2.70
CA GLY A 133 47.81 -14.17 3.50
C GLY A 133 47.87 -12.70 3.10
N MET A 134 47.80 -12.39 1.79
CA MET A 134 47.78 -10.99 1.32
C MET A 134 46.55 -10.23 1.84
N SER A 135 45.41 -10.91 1.89
CA SER A 135 44.15 -10.35 2.44
C SER A 135 44.19 -10.09 3.95
N GLN A 136 45.18 -10.61 4.69
CA GLN A 136 45.33 -10.36 6.13
C GLN A 136 46.24 -9.15 6.41
N TYR A 137 47.21 -8.87 5.53
CA TYR A 137 48.10 -7.71 5.63
C TYR A 137 47.49 -6.43 5.04
N LEU A 138 46.59 -6.57 4.05
CA LEU A 138 45.81 -5.48 3.47
C LEU A 138 44.37 -5.54 4.02
N SER A 139 43.99 -4.61 4.89
CA SER A 139 42.67 -4.53 5.56
C SER A 139 41.51 -4.15 4.63
N PHE A 140 41.46 -4.66 3.40
CA PHE A 140 40.49 -4.26 2.39
C PHE A 140 39.80 -5.46 1.77
N MET A 141 38.46 -5.42 1.74
CA MET A 141 37.65 -6.36 0.95
C MET A 141 37.27 -5.71 -0.37
N TYR A 142 37.55 -6.38 -1.48
CA TYR A 142 37.21 -5.90 -2.81
C TYR A 142 35.83 -6.42 -3.24
N ILE A 143 34.99 -5.51 -3.71
CA ILE A 143 33.66 -5.82 -4.24
C ILE A 143 33.65 -5.39 -5.70
N PHE A 144 33.55 -6.36 -6.60
CA PHE A 144 33.41 -6.11 -8.03
C PHE A 144 31.92 -6.18 -8.40
N PHE A 145 31.41 -5.10 -9.00
CA PHE A 145 30.06 -5.08 -9.58
C PHE A 145 30.19 -4.79 -11.08
N ILE A 146 29.42 -5.50 -11.90
CA ILE A 146 29.34 -5.26 -13.33
C ILE A 146 28.04 -4.49 -13.59
N LEU A 147 28.15 -3.33 -14.24
CA LEU A 147 27.00 -2.59 -14.77
C LEU A 147 26.86 -2.87 -16.25
N ALA A 148 25.97 -3.79 -16.61
CA ALA A 148 25.57 -4.05 -17.98
C ALA A 148 24.11 -3.65 -18.14
N PHE A 149 23.82 -2.75 -19.07
CA PHE A 149 22.46 -2.36 -19.44
C PHE A 149 22.15 -2.95 -20.82
N SER A 150 21.67 -4.19 -20.86
CA SER A 150 20.98 -4.74 -22.04
C SER A 150 19.50 -4.88 -21.71
N MET A 151 18.68 -4.23 -22.54
CA MET A 151 17.24 -4.04 -22.38
C MET A 151 16.50 -5.38 -22.24
N SER A 152 15.84 -5.59 -21.09
CA SER A 152 14.73 -6.53 -21.00
C SER A 152 13.47 -5.78 -21.44
N SER A 153 12.95 -6.12 -22.62
CA SER A 153 11.57 -5.77 -23.02
C SER A 153 10.56 -6.66 -22.31
#